data_AF-A0A8T4J5F4-F1
#
_entry.id   AF-A0A8T4J5F4-F1
#
_cell.length_a   1.000
_cell.length_b   1.000
_cell.length_c   1.000
_cell.angle_alpha   90.00
_cell.angle_beta   90.00
_cell.angle_gamma   90.00
#
_symmetry.space_group_name_H-M   'P 1'
#
loop_
_entity.id
_entity.type
_entity.pdbx_description
1 polymer ?
#
loop_
_entity_poly.entity_id
_entity_poly.type
_entity_poly.pdbx_seq_one_letter_code
_entity_poly.pdbx_strand_id
1 'polypeptide(L)'
;TLQSYEDGDEEEVMSEDTESQLRSAKGTVVNEGTGTNAKIPGMTVGGKTGTAQHGVDNSGTPYAWFTSYAKNSEGKQVAVAVVVEDSDAARAEV
;
A
#
# COMPACT_ATOMS: atom_id res chain seq x y z
N THR A 1 15.63 -2.58 -13.13
CA THR A 1 15.39 -3.77 -13.98
C THR A 1 14.22 -4.53 -13.41
N LEU A 2 13.34 -5.09 -14.24
CA LEU A 2 12.14 -5.82 -13.81
C LEU A 2 12.50 -7.31 -13.71
N GLN A 3 12.18 -7.94 -12.57
CA GLN A 3 12.39 -9.36 -12.33
C GLN A 3 11.04 -10.07 -12.30
N SER A 4 10.98 -11.29 -12.82
CA SER A 4 9.79 -12.12 -12.82
C SER A 4 10.05 -13.35 -11.96
N TYR A 5 9.02 -13.76 -11.22
CA TYR A 5 9.02 -14.93 -10.35
C TYR A 5 7.87 -15.86 -10.77
N GLU A 6 8.05 -17.16 -10.58
CA GLU A 6 6.96 -18.13 -10.79
C GLU A 6 5.97 -18.04 -9.62
N ASP A 7 4.70 -18.36 -9.90
CA ASP A 7 3.67 -18.41 -8.86
C ASP A 7 3.99 -19.54 -7.87
N GLY A 8 3.85 -19.24 -6.58
CA GLY A 8 4.04 -20.20 -5.49
C GLY A 8 2.74 -20.88 -5.06
N ASP A 9 2.82 -21.71 -4.02
CA ASP A 9 1.62 -22.28 -3.40
C ASP A 9 0.74 -21.17 -2.80
N GLU A 10 -0.57 -21.25 -3.03
CA GLU A 10 -1.56 -20.31 -2.50
C GLU A 10 -2.38 -20.95 -1.37
N GLU A 11 -2.61 -20.20 -0.29
CA GLU A 11 -3.52 -20.58 0.78
C GLU A 11 -4.50 -19.45 1.12
N GLU A 12 -5.69 -19.82 1.60
CA GLU A 12 -6.68 -18.85 2.06
C GLU A 12 -6.24 -18.28 3.42
N VAL A 13 -5.85 -17.00 3.42
CA VAL A 13 -5.36 -16.30 4.63
C VAL A 13 -6.48 -15.70 5.48
N MET A 14 -7.68 -15.51 4.92
CA MET A 14 -8.85 -14.95 5.63
C MET A 14 -10.16 -15.25 4.88
N SER A 15 -11.29 -15.12 5.58
CA SER A 15 -12.61 -15.26 4.97
C SER A 15 -12.93 -14.13 3.98
N GLU A 16 -13.81 -14.42 3.02
CA GLU A 16 -14.32 -13.45 2.05
C GLU A 16 -14.95 -12.21 2.73
N ASP A 17 -15.68 -12.41 3.83
CA ASP A 17 -16.28 -11.31 4.60
C ASP A 17 -15.22 -10.37 5.19
N THR A 18 -14.13 -10.93 5.73
CA THR A 18 -13.02 -10.15 6.28
C THR A 18 -12.27 -9.42 5.17
N GLU A 19 -12.05 -10.09 4.04
CA GLU A 19 -11.39 -9.55 2.86
C GLU A 19 -12.15 -8.34 2.28
N SER A 20 -13.48 -8.47 2.17
CA SER A 20 -14.37 -7.42 1.67
C SER A 20 -14.34 -6.17 2.56
N GLN A 21 -14.39 -6.36 3.88
CA GLN A 21 -14.26 -5.26 4.84
C GLN A 21 -12.89 -4.59 4.73
N LEU A 22 -11.82 -5.38 4.60
CA LEU A 22 -10.45 -4.86 4.48
C LEU A 22 -10.26 -4.09 3.16
N ARG A 23 -10.85 -4.55 2.04
CA ARG A 23 -10.86 -3.79 0.77
C ARG A 23 -11.57 -2.47 0.90
N SER A 24 -12.74 -2.46 1.55
CA SER A 24 -13.49 -1.24 1.82
C SER A 24 -12.66 -0.22 2.62
N ALA A 25 -12.06 -0.66 3.74
CA ALA A 25 -11.21 0.18 4.57
C ALA A 25 -9.98 0.72 3.82
N LYS A 26 -9.30 -0.11 3.01
CA LYS A 26 -8.20 0.32 2.14
C LYS A 26 -8.63 1.32 1.07
N GLY A 27 -9.86 1.20 0.58
CA GLY A 27 -10.48 2.17 -0.32
C GLY A 27 -10.67 3.52 0.38
N THR A 28 -11.16 3.54 1.62
CA THR A 28 -11.29 4.78 2.42
C THR A 28 -9.96 5.49 2.62
N VAL A 29 -8.87 4.77 2.89
CA VAL A 29 -7.54 5.39 3.04
C VAL A 29 -7.11 6.14 1.78
N VAL A 30 -7.40 5.59 0.60
CA VAL A 30 -7.10 6.24 -0.68
C VAL A 30 -8.11 7.33 -1.00
N ASN A 31 -9.38 7.18 -0.63
CA ASN A 31 -10.39 8.17 -0.95
C ASN A 31 -10.36 9.41 -0.07
N GLU A 32 -10.04 9.23 1.21
CA GLU A 32 -10.30 10.23 2.25
C GLU A 32 -9.15 10.33 3.27
N GLY A 33 -8.14 9.47 3.19
CA GLY A 33 -7.08 9.37 4.20
C GLY A 33 -5.68 9.73 3.71
N THR A 34 -4.68 9.13 4.36
CA THR A 34 -3.25 9.36 4.12
C THR A 34 -2.77 8.86 2.75
N GLY A 35 -3.55 8.04 2.06
CA GLY A 35 -3.21 7.46 0.76
C GLY A 35 -3.79 8.22 -0.44
N THR A 36 -4.31 9.44 -0.25
CA THR A 36 -5.06 10.18 -1.28
C THR A 36 -4.28 10.45 -2.57
N ASN A 37 -2.96 10.56 -2.49
CA ASN A 37 -2.10 10.70 -3.67
C ASN A 37 -2.09 9.46 -4.58
N ALA A 38 -2.55 8.30 -4.10
CA ALA A 38 -2.62 7.07 -4.88
C ALA A 38 -3.88 6.95 -5.76
N LYS A 39 -4.79 7.94 -5.75
CA LYS A 39 -5.99 7.94 -6.61
C LYS A 39 -5.60 7.97 -8.09
N ILE A 40 -6.17 7.05 -8.86
CA ILE A 40 -5.98 7.00 -10.32
C ILE A 40 -7.36 7.09 -10.99
N PRO A 41 -7.61 8.10 -11.86
CA PRO A 41 -8.87 8.22 -12.59
C PRO A 41 -9.21 6.95 -13.38
N GLY A 42 -10.44 6.47 -13.23
CA GLY A 42 -10.93 5.28 -13.93
C GLY A 42 -10.49 3.94 -13.31
N MET A 43 -9.81 3.94 -12.16
CA MET A 43 -9.43 2.73 -11.44
C MET A 43 -9.99 2.71 -10.01
N THR A 44 -10.35 1.52 -9.54
CA THR A 44 -10.59 1.30 -8.11
C THR A 44 -9.26 1.00 -7.45
N VAL A 45 -8.80 1.91 -6.59
CA VAL A 45 -7.53 1.78 -5.86
C VAL A 45 -7.81 1.65 -4.38
N GLY A 46 -7.16 0.68 -3.74
CA GLY A 46 -7.12 0.55 -2.28
C GLY A 46 -5.69 0.35 -1.82
N GLY A 47 -5.31 0.96 -0.70
CA GLY A 47 -3.97 0.81 -0.16
C GLY A 47 -3.84 1.29 1.27
N LYS A 48 -2.65 1.12 1.84
CA LYS A 48 -2.33 1.57 3.18
C LYS A 48 -0.92 2.12 3.23
N THR A 49 -0.78 3.34 3.76
CA THR A 49 0.51 3.94 4.08
C THR A 49 1.01 3.42 5.43
N GLY A 50 2.31 3.48 5.63
CA GLY A 50 2.87 3.41 6.97
C GLY A 50 4.28 3.98 7.02
N THR A 51 4.75 4.11 8.25
CA THR A 51 6.03 4.70 8.59
C THR A 51 6.72 3.79 9.58
N ALA A 52 7.97 3.43 9.34
CA ALA A 52 8.78 2.64 10.26
C ALA A 52 9.85 3.52 10.91
N GLN A 53 9.99 3.40 12.22
CA GLN A 53 11.07 4.02 12.97
C GLN A 53 12.44 3.46 12.55
N HIS A 54 13.46 4.32 12.55
CA HIS A 54 14.82 3.95 12.14
C HIS A 54 15.86 4.53 13.12
N GLY A 55 16.86 3.72 13.45
CA GLY A 55 17.93 4.06 14.41
C GLY A 55 17.52 3.90 15.88
N VAL A 56 18.51 3.88 16.78
CA VAL A 56 18.26 3.91 18.23
C VAL A 56 17.62 5.25 18.57
N ASP A 57 16.56 5.23 19.37
CA ASP A 57 15.77 6.42 19.76
C ASP A 57 15.23 7.24 18.57
N ASN A 58 14.92 6.60 17.43
CA ASN A 58 14.41 7.25 16.21
C ASN A 58 15.35 8.30 15.59
N SER A 59 16.66 8.08 15.74
CA SER A 59 17.70 8.98 15.24
C SER A 59 17.89 8.95 13.72
N GLY A 60 17.47 7.88 13.04
CA GLY A 60 17.55 7.74 11.59
C GLY A 60 16.30 8.25 10.88
N THR A 61 16.41 8.49 9.57
CA THR A 61 15.24 8.90 8.78
C THR A 61 14.25 7.74 8.65
N PRO A 62 12.94 7.96 8.94
CA PRO A 62 11.94 6.89 8.91
C PRO A 62 11.78 6.27 7.52
N TYR A 63 11.51 4.97 7.50
CA TYR A 63 11.12 4.28 6.27
C TYR A 63 9.67 4.59 5.94
N ALA A 64 9.40 5.03 4.72
CA ALA A 64 8.04 5.14 4.22
C ALA A 64 7.69 3.88 3.44
N TRP A 65 6.49 3.34 3.65
CA TRP A 65 6.00 2.21 2.87
C TRP A 65 4.55 2.38 2.46
N PHE A 66 4.21 1.78 1.32
CA PHE A 66 2.86 1.75 0.79
C PHE A 66 2.59 0.39 0.15
N THR A 67 1.50 -0.25 0.57
CA THR A 67 0.96 -1.45 -0.10
C THR A 67 -0.38 -1.10 -0.72
N SER A 68 -0.62 -1.56 -1.94
CA SER A 68 -1.83 -1.23 -2.69
C SER A 68 -2.22 -2.28 -3.70
N TYR A 69 -3.47 -2.17 -4.14
CA TYR A 69 -3.95 -2.80 -5.36
C TYR A 69 -4.71 -1.77 -6.21
N ALA A 70 -4.73 -2.01 -7.52
CA ALA A 70 -5.58 -1.27 -8.45
C ALA A 70 -6.33 -2.25 -9.35
N LYS A 71 -7.60 -1.97 -9.63
CA LYS A 71 -8.47 -2.75 -10.51
C LYS A 71 -9.17 -1.84 -11.50
N ASN A 72 -9.19 -2.22 -12.78
CA ASN A 72 -9.96 -1.50 -13.82
C ASN A 72 -11.36 -2.12 -14.03
N SER A 73 -12.17 -1.48 -14.88
CA SER A 73 -13.54 -1.94 -15.22
C SER A 73 -13.57 -3.28 -15.97
N GLU A 74 -12.48 -3.66 -16.64
CA GLU A 74 -12.32 -4.95 -17.33
C GLU A 74 -11.94 -6.11 -16.38
N GLY A 75 -11.72 -5.81 -15.09
CA GLY A 75 -11.33 -6.80 -14.09
C GLY A 75 -9.84 -7.09 -14.01
N LYS A 76 -9.00 -6.39 -14.80
CA LYS A 76 -7.53 -6.49 -14.68
C LYS A 76 -7.09 -5.85 -13.37
N GLN A 77 -6.16 -6.51 -12.68
CA GLN A 77 -5.71 -6.13 -11.35
C GLN A 77 -4.19 -6.21 -11.21
N VAL A 78 -3.65 -5.36 -10.34
CA VAL A 78 -2.23 -5.36 -9.95
C VAL A 78 -2.13 -5.10 -8.46
N ALA A 79 -1.16 -5.72 -7.80
CA ALA A 79 -0.75 -5.40 -6.44
C ALA A 79 0.66 -4.79 -6.46
N VAL A 80 0.89 -3.80 -5.60
CA VAL A 80 2.16 -3.06 -5.52
C VAL A 80 2.56 -2.89 -4.06
N ALA A 81 3.82 -3.18 -3.74
CA ALA A 81 4.45 -2.82 -2.48
C ALA A 81 5.67 -1.95 -2.76
N VAL A 82 5.75 -0.79 -2.10
CA VAL A 82 6.87 0.16 -2.23
C VAL A 82 7.42 0.43 -0.84
N VAL A 83 8.74 0.41 -0.72
CA VAL A 83 9.48 0.92 0.44
C VAL A 83 10.44 1.98 -0.07
N VAL A 84 10.45 3.13 0.58
CA VAL A 84 11.39 4.21 0.29
C VAL A 84 12.19 4.48 1.55
N GLU A 85 13.50 4.28 1.42
CA GLU A 85 14.50 4.73 2.37
C GLU A 85 14.90 6.14 1.94
N ASP A 86 14.25 7.17 2.48
CA ASP A 86 14.55 8.55 2.13
C ASP A 86 15.30 9.22 3.29
N SER A 87 16.22 10.14 2.99
CA SER A 87 16.87 11.03 3.96
C SER A 87 16.11 12.36 4.11
N ASP A 88 15.24 12.68 3.14
CA ASP A 88 14.61 13.99 2.89
C ASP A 88 13.06 13.94 2.84
N ALA A 89 12.44 12.79 3.15
CA ALA A 89 10.98 12.70 3.24
C ALA A 89 10.46 13.71 4.27
N ALA A 90 9.69 14.69 3.79
CA ALA A 90 9.24 15.84 4.56
C ALA A 90 8.64 15.39 5.89
N ARG A 91 9.31 15.79 6.99
CA ARG A 91 8.83 15.67 8.37
C ARG A 91 7.58 16.54 8.55
N ALA A 92 6.45 16.10 8.03
CA ALA A 92 5.17 16.75 8.22
C ALA A 92 4.09 15.70 8.49
N GLU A 93 4.20 15.04 9.63
CA GLU A 93 3.09 14.69 10.54
C GLU A 93 3.66 13.91 11.73
N VAL A 94 3.79 14.60 12.86
CA VAL A 94 3.64 14.04 14.21
C VAL A 94 2.71 14.94 14.99
#